data_AF-K0BBX1-F1
#
_entry.id   AF-K0BBX1-F1
#
_cell.length_a   1.000
_cell.length_b   1.000
_cell.length_c   1.000
_cell.angle_alpha   90.00
_cell.angle_beta   90.00
_cell.angle_gamma   90.00
#
_symmetry.space_group_name_H-M   'P 1'
#
loop_
_entity.id
_entity.type
_entity.pdbx_description
1 polymer ?
#
loop_
_entity_poly.entity_id
_entity_poly.type
_entity_poly.pdbx_seq_one_letter_code
_entity_poly.pdbx_strand_id
1 'polypeptide(L)'
;MTYTIADLKILDQVMNDIDLQLKDFNYIIPYEYNQEAYSPRLVNLLLTTCIVIERYCKILQIECQLPEPDGNGGIRGVLRNLDGNGVLANMKWTTSFNEEFQPFDGTYAWWQMYNDTKHEETFSITDVKYRQVVTAILALHSLQRLAWAKLTTNWTKLNGMDLLDIEKWDEESDLSWSTRHGLFHTYSGPKKER
;
A
#
# COMPACT_ATOMS: atom_id res chain seq x y z
N MET A 1 14.77 -1.50 -17.96
CA MET A 1 14.43 -2.81 -17.38
C MET A 1 12.92 -2.87 -17.32
N THR A 2 12.29 -3.88 -17.91
CA THR A 2 10.82 -4.00 -17.94
C THR A 2 10.41 -5.02 -16.89
N TYR A 3 9.46 -4.66 -16.02
CA TYR A 3 8.90 -5.59 -15.05
C TYR A 3 7.84 -6.48 -15.74
N THR A 4 7.71 -7.69 -15.26
CA THR A 4 6.84 -8.71 -15.84
C THR A 4 5.72 -9.09 -14.88
N ILE A 5 4.67 -9.74 -15.42
CA ILE A 5 3.62 -10.37 -14.59
C ILE A 5 4.22 -11.37 -13.59
N ALA A 6 5.36 -12.00 -13.92
CA ALA A 6 6.05 -12.90 -12.99
C ALA A 6 6.61 -12.15 -11.77
N ASP A 7 7.09 -10.92 -11.95
CA ASP A 7 7.57 -10.09 -10.85
C ASP A 7 6.40 -9.74 -9.90
N LEU A 8 5.22 -9.41 -10.44
CA LEU A 8 4.02 -9.17 -9.60
C LEU A 8 3.64 -10.40 -8.79
N LYS A 9 3.64 -11.59 -9.39
CA LYS A 9 3.29 -12.84 -8.69
C LYS A 9 4.22 -13.13 -7.51
N ILE A 10 5.51 -12.82 -7.64
CA ILE A 10 6.47 -12.96 -6.54
C ILE A 10 6.12 -11.98 -5.41
N LEU A 11 5.83 -10.71 -5.75
CA LEU A 11 5.45 -9.71 -4.76
C LEU A 11 4.12 -10.06 -4.06
N ASP A 12 3.15 -10.59 -4.79
CA ASP A 12 1.87 -11.04 -4.24
C ASP A 12 2.04 -12.19 -3.25
N GLN A 13 2.97 -13.10 -3.51
CA GLN A 13 3.26 -14.19 -2.57
C GLN A 13 3.83 -13.65 -1.26
N VAL A 14 4.74 -12.68 -1.32
CA VAL A 14 5.25 -12.00 -0.11
C VAL A 14 4.14 -11.21 0.58
N MET A 15 3.24 -10.57 -0.17
CA MET A 15 2.10 -9.85 0.39
C MET A 15 1.14 -10.79 1.14
N ASN A 16 0.86 -11.97 0.61
CA ASN A 16 0.05 -12.99 1.30
C ASN A 16 0.68 -13.40 2.63
N ASP A 17 2.00 -13.56 2.67
CA ASP A 17 2.73 -13.88 3.91
C ASP A 17 2.66 -12.73 4.93
N ILE A 18 2.68 -11.47 4.47
CA ILE A 18 2.49 -10.28 5.32
C ILE A 18 1.07 -10.27 5.90
N ASP A 19 0.05 -10.52 5.08
CA ASP A 19 -1.36 -10.54 5.49
C ASP A 19 -1.63 -11.64 6.52
N LEU A 20 -1.05 -12.83 6.33
CA LEU A 20 -1.15 -13.93 7.31
C LEU A 20 -0.52 -13.55 8.66
N GLN A 21 0.67 -12.96 8.64
CA GLN A 21 1.33 -12.51 9.86
C GLN A 21 0.57 -11.38 10.57
N LEU A 22 0.00 -10.44 9.83
CA LEU A 22 -0.85 -9.39 10.38
C LEU A 22 -2.11 -9.99 11.02
N LYS A 23 -2.75 -10.97 10.36
CA LYS A 23 -3.94 -11.66 10.88
C LYS A 23 -3.64 -12.37 12.19
N ASP A 24 -2.55 -13.14 12.24
CA ASP A 24 -2.13 -13.84 13.45
C ASP A 24 -1.83 -12.87 14.59
N PHE A 25 -1.19 -11.74 14.29
CA PHE A 25 -0.94 -10.69 15.27
C PHE A 25 -2.25 -10.06 15.77
N ASN A 26 -3.15 -9.68 14.86
CA ASN A 26 -4.44 -9.07 15.19
C ASN A 26 -5.34 -9.99 16.03
N TYR A 27 -5.23 -11.31 15.84
CA TYR A 27 -5.95 -12.28 16.65
C TYR A 27 -5.50 -12.26 18.12
N ILE A 28 -4.21 -12.02 18.37
CA ILE A 28 -3.63 -11.98 19.72
C ILE A 28 -3.80 -10.59 20.35
N ILE A 29 -3.53 -9.55 19.57
CA ILE A 29 -3.61 -8.14 19.98
C ILE A 29 -4.54 -7.43 19.01
N PRO A 30 -5.85 -7.35 19.30
CA PRO A 30 -6.82 -6.75 18.38
C PRO A 30 -6.53 -5.27 18.14
N TYR A 31 -6.48 -4.88 16.86
CA TYR A 31 -6.19 -3.52 16.43
C TYR A 31 -7.15 -2.49 17.04
N GLU A 32 -8.46 -2.80 17.06
CA GLU A 32 -9.53 -1.93 17.55
C GLU A 32 -9.24 -1.37 18.96
N TYR A 33 -8.57 -2.16 19.80
CA TYR A 33 -8.28 -1.80 21.19
C TYR A 33 -6.82 -1.41 21.45
N ASN A 34 -5.91 -1.62 20.49
CA ASN A 34 -4.47 -1.63 20.71
C ASN A 34 -3.67 -0.91 19.60
N GLN A 35 -4.21 0.17 19.04
CA GLN A 35 -3.59 0.90 17.92
C GLN A 35 -2.15 1.38 18.21
N GLU A 36 -1.87 1.70 19.48
CA GLU A 36 -0.57 2.19 19.95
C GLU A 36 0.34 1.07 20.49
N ALA A 37 -0.06 -0.20 20.34
CA ALA A 37 0.74 -1.32 20.79
C ALA A 37 2.06 -1.40 20.03
N TYR A 38 3.11 -1.73 20.77
CA TYR A 38 4.42 -2.05 20.24
C TYR A 38 4.64 -3.57 20.28
N SER A 39 5.35 -4.08 19.28
CA SER A 39 5.90 -5.43 19.28
C SER A 39 7.10 -5.50 18.34
N PRO A 40 8.16 -6.27 18.67
CA PRO A 40 9.20 -6.60 17.70
C PRO A 40 8.66 -7.23 16.40
N ARG A 41 7.52 -7.94 16.46
CA ARG A 41 6.86 -8.50 15.27
C ARG A 41 6.33 -7.40 14.34
N LEU A 42 5.86 -6.28 14.90
CA LEU A 42 5.40 -5.12 14.14
C LEU A 42 6.56 -4.43 13.42
N VAL A 43 7.75 -4.37 14.04
CA VAL A 43 8.96 -3.85 13.39
C VAL A 43 9.31 -4.67 12.15
N ASN A 44 9.34 -6.00 12.29
CA ASN A 44 9.62 -6.90 11.16
C ASN A 44 8.57 -6.77 10.05
N LEU A 45 7.29 -6.71 10.42
CA LEU A 45 6.20 -6.48 9.48
C LEU A 45 6.38 -5.16 8.73
N LEU A 46 6.72 -4.07 9.42
CA LEU A 46 6.98 -2.77 8.78
C LEU A 46 8.13 -2.86 7.77
N LEU A 47 9.27 -3.43 8.19
CA LEU A 47 10.46 -3.54 7.34
C LEU A 47 10.16 -4.33 6.06
N THR A 48 9.53 -5.50 6.18
CA THR A 48 9.18 -6.32 5.02
C THR A 48 8.14 -5.63 4.14
N THR A 49 7.09 -5.06 4.73
CA THR A 49 6.03 -4.33 3.99
C THR A 49 6.62 -3.18 3.18
N CYS A 50 7.46 -2.35 3.80
CA CYS A 50 8.05 -1.20 3.12
C CYS A 50 9.00 -1.61 1.99
N ILE A 51 9.74 -2.71 2.10
CA ILE A 51 10.56 -3.24 1.00
C ILE A 51 9.68 -3.59 -0.21
N VAL A 52 8.53 -4.23 0.01
CA VAL A 52 7.60 -4.59 -1.07
C VAL A 52 6.96 -3.34 -1.67
N ILE A 53 6.59 -2.34 -0.84
CA ILE A 53 6.13 -1.02 -1.30
C ILE A 53 7.17 -0.38 -2.23
N GLU A 54 8.46 -0.40 -1.87
CA GLU A 54 9.50 0.19 -2.72
C GLU A 54 9.54 -0.46 -4.11
N ARG A 55 9.29 -1.78 -4.18
CA ARG A 55 9.27 -2.53 -5.44
C ARG A 55 8.07 -2.15 -6.29
N TYR A 56 6.86 -2.10 -5.71
CA TYR A 56 5.68 -1.65 -6.46
C TYR A 56 5.80 -0.20 -6.92
N CYS A 57 6.37 0.70 -6.12
CA CYS A 57 6.60 2.08 -6.53
C CYS A 57 7.53 2.17 -7.75
N LYS A 58 8.63 1.39 -7.76
CA LYS A 58 9.55 1.33 -8.90
C LYS A 58 8.88 0.74 -10.14
N ILE A 59 8.06 -0.30 -9.99
CA ILE A 59 7.24 -0.85 -11.08
C ILE A 59 6.35 0.25 -11.65
N LEU A 60 5.55 0.90 -10.80
CA LEU A 60 4.62 1.94 -11.22
C LEU A 60 5.31 3.14 -11.88
N GLN A 61 6.49 3.53 -11.40
CA GLN A 61 7.28 4.59 -12.01
C GLN A 61 7.65 4.26 -13.46
N ILE A 62 8.14 3.04 -13.71
CA ILE A 62 8.50 2.57 -15.05
C ILE A 62 7.26 2.44 -15.93
N GLU A 63 6.20 1.82 -15.43
CA GLU A 63 4.95 1.62 -16.18
C GLU A 63 4.21 2.94 -16.49
N CYS A 64 4.38 3.96 -15.64
CA CYS A 64 3.86 5.30 -15.90
C CYS A 64 4.81 6.17 -16.73
N GLN A 65 5.98 5.65 -17.14
CA GLN A 65 7.02 6.37 -17.89
C GLN A 65 7.44 7.68 -17.20
N LEU A 66 7.43 7.68 -15.87
CA LEU A 66 7.81 8.85 -15.09
C LEU A 66 9.34 8.96 -15.02
N PRO A 67 9.89 10.19 -15.04
CA PRO A 67 11.33 10.37 -14.91
C PRO A 67 11.84 9.81 -13.59
N GLU A 68 13.09 9.34 -13.60
CA GLU A 68 13.79 9.02 -12.35
C GLU A 68 13.86 10.28 -11.46
N PRO A 69 13.74 10.14 -10.13
CA PRO A 69 13.88 11.28 -9.24
C PRO A 69 15.29 11.84 -9.37
N ASP A 70 15.46 13.13 -9.14
CA ASP A 70 16.79 13.73 -9.06
C ASP A 70 17.64 13.01 -7.99
N GLY A 71 18.95 12.95 -8.22
CA GLY A 71 19.89 12.00 -7.57
C GLY A 71 19.96 12.00 -6.04
N ASN A 72 19.20 12.86 -5.35
CA ASN A 72 19.10 12.93 -3.89
C ASN A 72 17.75 12.43 -3.34
N GLY A 73 16.79 12.04 -4.19
CA GLY A 73 15.42 11.72 -3.76
C GLY A 73 15.22 10.31 -3.21
N GLY A 74 16.04 9.32 -3.62
CA GLY A 74 15.83 7.91 -3.26
C GLY A 74 14.38 7.45 -3.49
N ILE A 75 13.88 6.52 -2.66
CA ILE A 75 12.48 6.07 -2.75
C ILE A 75 11.46 7.18 -2.41
N ARG A 76 11.83 8.14 -1.56
CA ARG A 76 10.97 9.30 -1.25
C ARG A 76 10.70 10.17 -2.48
N GLY A 77 11.69 10.31 -3.35
CA GLY A 77 11.58 10.96 -4.64
C GLY A 77 10.63 10.21 -5.58
N VAL A 78 10.68 8.88 -5.58
CA VAL A 78 9.74 8.05 -6.35
C VAL A 78 8.31 8.24 -5.85
N LEU A 79 8.07 8.20 -4.54
CA LEU A 79 6.76 8.43 -3.93
C LEU A 79 6.22 9.82 -4.29
N ARG A 80 7.04 10.87 -4.14
CA ARG A 80 6.66 12.24 -4.52
C ARG A 80 6.36 12.37 -6.01
N ASN A 81 7.12 11.73 -6.88
CA ASN A 81 6.86 11.74 -8.31
C ASN A 81 5.53 11.05 -8.64
N LEU A 82 5.26 9.88 -8.05
CA LEU A 82 3.99 9.19 -8.24
C LEU A 82 2.80 10.01 -7.73
N ASP A 83 2.92 10.59 -6.54
CA ASP A 83 1.87 11.41 -5.92
C ASP A 83 1.63 12.72 -6.69
N GLY A 84 2.69 13.44 -7.05
CA GLY A 84 2.62 14.66 -7.84
C GLY A 84 2.03 14.48 -9.24
N ASN A 85 2.06 13.25 -9.78
CA ASN A 85 1.39 12.88 -11.03
C ASN A 85 -0.01 12.28 -10.81
N GLY A 86 -0.55 12.34 -9.59
CA GLY A 86 -1.89 11.88 -9.24
C GLY A 86 -2.05 10.36 -9.25
N VAL A 87 -0.95 9.59 -9.22
CA VAL A 87 -1.00 8.12 -9.20
C VAL A 87 -1.43 7.61 -7.82
N LEU A 88 -0.97 8.26 -6.75
CA LEU A 88 -1.24 7.85 -5.36
C LEU A 88 -2.34 8.68 -4.68
N ALA A 89 -2.56 9.89 -5.19
CA ALA A 89 -3.50 10.83 -4.60
C ALA A 89 -4.93 10.26 -4.53
N ASN A 90 -5.63 10.57 -3.44
CA ASN A 90 -7.02 10.17 -3.15
C ASN A 90 -7.23 8.71 -2.73
N MET A 91 -6.16 7.98 -2.40
CA MET A 91 -6.33 6.65 -1.82
C MET A 91 -6.83 6.72 -0.39
N LYS A 92 -8.04 6.17 -0.19
CA LYS A 92 -8.71 6.09 1.10
C LYS A 92 -9.16 4.67 1.38
N TRP A 93 -9.03 4.28 2.64
CA TRP A 93 -9.58 3.06 3.18
C TRP A 93 -10.46 3.41 4.36
N THR A 94 -11.57 2.70 4.52
CA THR A 94 -12.42 2.83 5.71
C THR A 94 -12.53 1.48 6.37
N THR A 95 -12.38 1.42 7.69
CA THR A 95 -12.52 0.18 8.45
C THR A 95 -13.98 -0.18 8.68
N SER A 96 -14.23 -1.42 9.07
CA SER A 96 -15.54 -1.88 9.56
C SER A 96 -16.03 -1.12 10.81
N PHE A 97 -15.11 -0.48 11.54
CA PHE A 97 -15.38 0.37 12.70
C PHE A 97 -15.29 1.88 12.37
N ASN A 98 -15.46 2.25 11.09
CA ASN A 98 -15.52 3.64 10.58
C ASN A 98 -14.26 4.48 10.82
N GLU A 99 -13.09 3.87 10.93
CA GLU A 99 -11.81 4.59 10.89
C GLU A 99 -11.35 4.78 9.44
N GLU A 100 -10.98 6.01 9.08
CA GLU A 100 -10.46 6.33 7.76
C GLU A 100 -8.92 6.35 7.75
N PHE A 101 -8.33 5.74 6.73
CA PHE A 101 -6.89 5.76 6.47
C PHE A 101 -6.62 6.40 5.12
N GLN A 102 -5.63 7.28 5.11
CA GLN A 102 -5.07 7.87 3.90
C GLN A 102 -3.59 7.52 3.84
N PRO A 103 -3.23 6.34 3.28
CA PRO A 103 -1.85 5.87 3.29
C PRO A 103 -0.87 6.79 2.54
N PHE A 104 -1.37 7.61 1.62
CA PHE A 104 -0.60 8.59 0.84
C PHE A 104 -1.16 10.01 1.08
N ASP A 105 -1.08 10.47 2.33
CA ASP A 105 -1.51 11.81 2.77
C ASP A 105 -0.45 12.91 2.56
N GLY A 106 0.69 12.56 1.95
CA GLY A 106 1.84 13.44 1.76
C GLY A 106 2.82 13.50 2.94
N THR A 107 2.43 13.03 4.14
CA THR A 107 3.35 12.90 5.29
C THR A 107 4.19 11.63 5.18
N TYR A 108 3.58 10.55 4.67
CA TYR A 108 4.16 9.21 4.59
C TYR A 108 4.77 8.77 5.93
N ALA A 109 4.04 8.95 7.04
CA ALA A 109 4.53 8.66 8.38
C ALA A 109 5.11 7.23 8.52
N TRP A 110 4.50 6.25 7.88
CA TRP A 110 5.00 4.87 7.84
C TRP A 110 6.34 4.73 7.10
N TRP A 111 6.62 5.57 6.09
CA TRP A 111 7.90 5.59 5.39
C TRP A 111 8.99 6.16 6.29
N GLN A 112 8.71 7.25 6.99
CA GLN A 112 9.69 7.91 7.87
C GLN A 112 10.10 6.93 8.96
N MET A 113 9.12 6.29 9.58
CA MET A 113 9.28 5.22 10.54
C MET A 113 10.18 4.08 10.04
N TYR A 114 9.94 3.62 8.81
CA TYR A 114 10.78 2.60 8.16
C TYR A 114 12.20 3.08 7.93
N ASN A 115 12.38 4.30 7.42
CA ASN A 115 13.68 4.86 7.10
C ASN A 115 14.53 5.03 8.37
N ASP A 116 13.94 5.57 9.43
CA ASP A 116 14.61 5.78 10.72
C ASP A 116 15.00 4.43 11.35
N THR A 117 14.09 3.44 11.29
CA THR A 117 14.37 2.07 11.76
C THR A 117 15.49 1.40 10.97
N LYS A 118 15.51 1.57 9.64
CA LYS A 118 16.51 0.96 8.74
C LYS A 118 17.91 1.54 8.91
N HIS A 119 18.01 2.84 9.20
CA HIS A 119 19.28 3.56 9.28
C HIS A 119 19.79 3.77 10.71
N GLU A 120 19.08 3.24 11.72
CA GLU A 120 19.42 3.35 13.14
C GLU A 120 19.60 4.81 13.61
N GLU A 121 18.98 5.77 12.93
CA GLU A 121 19.14 7.21 13.20
C GLU A 121 18.25 7.62 14.38
N THR A 122 18.82 7.85 15.56
CA THR A 122 18.18 8.44 16.77
C THR A 122 16.89 7.78 17.28
N PHE A 123 16.45 6.68 16.67
CA PHE A 123 15.10 6.14 16.76
C PHE A 123 15.06 4.88 17.62
N SER A 124 14.12 4.79 18.57
CA SER A 124 13.93 3.56 19.34
C SER A 124 13.00 2.63 18.59
N ILE A 125 13.40 1.37 18.38
CA ILE A 125 12.53 0.35 17.76
C ILE A 125 11.13 0.25 18.41
N THR A 126 10.99 0.70 19.66
CA THR A 126 9.72 0.77 20.41
C THR A 126 8.70 1.78 19.87
N ASP A 127 9.14 2.67 18.99
CA ASP A 127 8.34 3.76 18.46
C ASP A 127 7.51 3.31 17.24
N VAL A 128 7.78 2.12 16.68
CA VAL A 128 6.92 1.48 15.67
C VAL A 128 5.62 0.99 16.35
N LYS A 129 4.50 1.67 16.07
CA LYS A 129 3.18 1.27 16.60
C LYS A 129 2.34 0.54 15.57
N TYR A 130 1.33 -0.16 16.09
CA TYR A 130 0.45 -0.99 15.28
C TYR A 130 -0.23 -0.19 14.16
N ARG A 131 -0.68 1.03 14.45
CA ARG A 131 -1.30 1.93 13.46
C ARG A 131 -0.40 2.23 12.26
N GLN A 132 0.89 2.49 12.47
CA GLN A 132 1.82 2.75 11.35
C GLN A 132 1.99 1.50 10.48
N VAL A 133 2.07 0.32 11.09
CA VAL A 133 2.17 -0.95 10.34
C VAL A 133 0.92 -1.22 9.52
N VAL A 134 -0.27 -1.03 10.10
CA VAL A 134 -1.54 -1.16 9.38
C VAL A 134 -1.59 -0.18 8.21
N THR A 135 -1.22 1.08 8.44
CA THR A 135 -1.20 2.10 7.38
C THR A 135 -0.23 1.73 6.25
N ALA A 136 0.94 1.18 6.57
CA ALA A 136 1.89 0.67 5.58
C ALA A 136 1.30 -0.49 4.76
N ILE A 137 0.63 -1.45 5.42
CA ILE A 137 0.01 -2.59 4.73
C ILE A 137 -1.11 -2.11 3.80
N LEU A 138 -1.92 -1.14 4.23
CA LEU A 138 -2.93 -0.52 3.34
C LEU A 138 -2.29 0.19 2.14
N ALA A 139 -1.15 0.86 2.34
CA ALA A 139 -0.37 1.46 1.25
C ALA A 139 0.10 0.39 0.25
N LEU A 140 0.58 -0.76 0.75
CA LEU A 140 1.01 -1.90 -0.07
C LEU A 140 -0.14 -2.45 -0.92
N HIS A 141 -1.30 -2.72 -0.31
CA HIS A 141 -2.50 -3.18 -1.01
C HIS A 141 -2.92 -2.21 -2.12
N SER A 142 -2.92 -0.91 -1.84
CA SER A 142 -3.23 0.11 -2.85
C SER A 142 -2.28 0.07 -4.04
N LEU A 143 -0.97 -0.06 -3.80
CA LEU A 143 0.03 -0.12 -4.86
C LEU A 143 -0.06 -1.41 -5.67
N GLN A 144 -0.31 -2.55 -5.02
CA GLN A 144 -0.52 -3.82 -5.70
C GLN A 144 -1.66 -3.71 -6.71
N ARG A 145 -2.82 -3.20 -6.27
CA ARG A 145 -4.01 -3.02 -7.12
C ARG A 145 -3.70 -2.16 -8.35
N LEU A 146 -2.98 -1.05 -8.16
CA LEU A 146 -2.55 -0.21 -9.27
C LEU A 146 -1.61 -0.93 -10.24
N ALA A 147 -0.62 -1.65 -9.71
CA ALA A 147 0.38 -2.33 -10.54
C ALA A 147 -0.26 -3.43 -11.38
N TRP A 148 -1.20 -4.19 -10.80
CA TRP A 148 -1.99 -5.17 -11.54
C TRP A 148 -2.83 -4.51 -12.62
N ALA A 149 -3.60 -3.47 -12.30
CA ALA A 149 -4.41 -2.74 -13.28
C ALA A 149 -3.57 -2.23 -14.47
N LYS A 150 -2.35 -1.77 -14.19
CA LYS A 150 -1.38 -1.32 -15.20
C LYS A 150 -0.86 -2.43 -16.11
N LEU A 151 -0.51 -3.58 -15.55
CA LEU A 151 0.20 -4.64 -16.27
C LEU A 151 -0.74 -5.65 -16.93
N THR A 152 -1.99 -5.76 -16.51
CA THR A 152 -2.99 -6.66 -17.13
C THR A 152 -3.93 -5.96 -18.11
N THR A 153 -4.03 -4.63 -18.06
CA THR A 153 -4.94 -3.87 -18.92
C THR A 153 -4.15 -2.94 -19.84
N ASN A 154 -4.49 -2.89 -21.15
CA ASN A 154 -3.95 -1.89 -22.06
C ASN A 154 -4.36 -0.47 -21.59
N TRP A 155 -3.42 0.25 -20.96
CA TRP A 155 -3.59 1.55 -20.30
C TRP A 155 -4.26 2.64 -21.18
N THR A 156 -4.20 2.52 -22.51
CA THR A 156 -4.85 3.46 -23.44
C THR A 156 -6.37 3.53 -23.29
N LYS A 157 -7.02 2.57 -22.63
CA LYS A 157 -8.44 2.67 -22.27
C LYS A 157 -8.72 3.37 -20.93
N LEU A 158 -7.73 3.58 -20.06
CA LEU A 158 -7.90 4.24 -18.75
C LEU A 158 -7.86 5.78 -18.81
N ASN A 159 -7.38 6.37 -19.90
CA ASN A 159 -7.67 7.76 -20.25
C ASN A 159 -9.09 7.85 -20.84
N GLY A 160 -10.11 7.61 -20.01
CA GLY A 160 -11.52 7.73 -20.40
C GLY A 160 -12.44 6.60 -19.95
N MET A 161 -11.92 5.49 -19.43
CA MET A 161 -12.75 4.50 -18.72
C MET A 161 -13.01 4.97 -17.29
N ASP A 162 -14.29 5.03 -16.95
CA ASP A 162 -14.73 5.10 -15.55
C ASP A 162 -14.21 3.84 -14.82
N LEU A 163 -13.60 4.05 -13.65
CA LEU A 163 -13.06 3.01 -12.77
C LEU A 163 -14.14 2.02 -12.25
N LEU A 164 -15.40 2.17 -12.65
CA LEU A 164 -16.53 1.28 -12.35
C LEU A 164 -16.42 -0.11 -13.00
N ASP A 165 -15.55 -0.31 -13.99
CA ASP A 165 -15.26 -1.65 -14.52
C ASP A 165 -14.29 -2.46 -13.64
N ILE A 166 -13.70 -1.84 -12.60
CA ILE A 166 -12.86 -2.55 -11.60
C ILE A 166 -13.74 -3.32 -10.59
N GLU A 167 -14.96 -2.85 -10.30
CA GLU A 167 -15.91 -3.57 -9.44
C GLU A 167 -16.32 -4.93 -10.03
N LYS A 168 -16.40 -5.05 -11.36
CA LYS A 168 -16.64 -6.34 -12.04
C LYS A 168 -15.45 -7.29 -11.95
N TRP A 169 -14.24 -6.77 -11.81
CA TRP A 169 -13.04 -7.58 -11.58
C TRP A 169 -13.01 -8.14 -10.15
N ASP A 170 -13.57 -7.41 -9.18
CA ASP A 170 -13.78 -7.86 -7.79
C ASP A 170 -14.90 -8.93 -7.66
N GLU A 171 -15.81 -9.04 -8.64
CA GLU A 171 -16.80 -10.14 -8.69
C GLU A 171 -16.25 -11.42 -9.35
N GLU A 172 -15.33 -11.30 -10.32
CA GLU A 172 -14.70 -12.44 -11.00
C GLU A 172 -13.41 -12.95 -10.33
N SER A 173 -12.73 -12.10 -9.55
CA SER A 173 -11.63 -12.50 -8.68
C SER A 173 -12.16 -12.62 -7.26
N ASP A 174 -12.02 -13.81 -6.68
CA ASP A 174 -12.50 -14.26 -5.34
C ASP A 174 -11.93 -13.44 -4.13
N LEU A 175 -11.46 -12.21 -4.34
CA LEU A 175 -10.65 -11.38 -3.45
C LEU A 175 -11.45 -10.23 -2.81
N SER A 176 -12.66 -10.51 -2.31
CA SER A 176 -13.31 -9.58 -1.37
C SER A 176 -12.65 -9.65 0.01
N TRP A 177 -11.71 -8.73 0.26
CA TRP A 177 -11.05 -8.57 1.56
C TRP A 177 -12.05 -8.25 2.69
N SER A 178 -13.16 -7.58 2.35
CA SER A 178 -14.28 -7.26 3.26
C SER A 178 -14.97 -8.49 3.81
N THR A 179 -14.94 -9.62 3.09
CA THR A 179 -15.59 -10.87 3.51
C THR A 179 -14.65 -11.81 4.25
N ARG A 180 -13.32 -11.66 4.10
CA ARG A 180 -12.33 -12.61 4.67
C ARG A 180 -11.63 -12.15 5.96
N HIS A 181 -11.58 -10.84 6.25
CA HIS A 181 -10.79 -10.31 7.37
C HIS A 181 -11.49 -9.30 8.29
N GLY A 182 -12.74 -8.91 8.00
CA GLY A 182 -13.60 -8.15 8.92
C GLY A 182 -13.11 -6.76 9.36
N LEU A 183 -11.96 -6.28 8.87
CA LEU A 183 -11.31 -5.04 9.31
C LEU A 183 -11.51 -3.85 8.36
N PHE A 184 -11.69 -4.06 7.05
CA PHE A 184 -11.72 -2.96 6.07
C PHE A 184 -12.81 -3.12 5.01
N HIS A 185 -13.43 -2.00 4.63
CA HIS A 185 -14.30 -1.84 3.48
C HIS A 185 -13.56 -1.17 2.31
N THR A 186 -14.12 -1.35 1.11
CA THR A 186 -13.51 -1.08 -0.19
C THR A 186 -13.13 0.39 -0.40
N TYR A 187 -12.11 0.57 -1.24
CA TYR A 187 -11.65 1.84 -1.78
C TYR A 187 -12.79 2.65 -2.41
N SER A 188 -13.06 3.85 -1.91
CA SER A 188 -14.02 4.79 -2.50
C SER A 188 -13.25 5.86 -3.28
N GLY A 189 -13.14 5.71 -4.60
CA GLY A 189 -12.59 6.75 -5.47
C GLY A 189 -13.46 8.02 -5.48
N PRO A 190 -12.94 9.16 -5.98
CA PRO A 190 -13.70 10.41 -5.98
C PRO A 190 -14.96 10.31 -6.86
N LYS A 191 -16.12 10.61 -6.26
CA LYS A 191 -17.34 10.89 -7.02
C LYS A 191 -17.12 12.18 -7.82
N LYS A 192 -17.11 12.07 -9.14
CA LYS A 192 -17.30 13.25 -10.00
C LYS A 192 -18.75 13.69 -9.87
N GLU A 193 -18.99 14.70 -9.04
CA GLU A 193 -20.21 15.50 -9.13
C GLU A 193 -20.17 16.27 -10.47
N ARG A 194 -21.22 16.08 -11.28
CA ARG A 194 -21.48 16.84 -12.50
C ARG A 194 -22.39 18.02 -12.18
#